data_AF-A0A1F9S0Q9-F1
#
_entry.id   AF-A0A1F9S0Q9-F1
#
_cell.length_a   1.000
_cell.length_b   1.000
_cell.length_c   1.000
_cell.angle_alpha   90.00
_cell.angle_beta   90.00
_cell.angle_gamma   90.00
#
_symmetry.space_group_name_H-M   'P 1'
#
loop_
_entity.id
_entity.type
_entity.pdbx_description
1 polymer ?
#
loop_
_entity_poly.entity_id
_entity_poly.type
_entity_poly.pdbx_seq_one_letter_code
_entity_poly.pdbx_strand_id
1 'polypeptide(L)'
;MVWILGIAAGALLPFAVLETPTLAHKGESHPAGADAPASTGAQALAGINAAYLRQVKPIFYAKCFDCHGSGKPLPWYAGIPGAKQLIESDIRGAKRHLDMSRDFPFGVQHTPLEQFNGIAAVLKDGSMPPWLYRIAHRGSALTPQEVSTIQAWIDESRKSLQGPGK
;
A
#
# COMPACT_ATOMS: atom_id res chain seq x y z
N MET A 1 -85.17 1.18 7.16
CA MET A 1 -85.19 -0.13 6.48
C MET A 1 -84.15 -1.03 7.13
N VAL A 2 -84.61 -2.18 7.61
CA VAL A 2 -83.84 -3.37 8.07
C VAL A 2 -83.13 -4.02 6.87
N TRP A 3 -82.19 -4.95 7.09
CA TRP A 3 -81.88 -6.21 6.36
C TRP A 3 -80.38 -6.53 6.61
N ILE A 4 -80.01 -7.26 7.67
CA ILE A 4 -80.09 -8.72 7.93
C ILE A 4 -78.73 -9.42 7.72
N LEU A 5 -78.30 -10.10 8.78
CA LEU A 5 -77.21 -11.08 8.85
C LEU A 5 -77.34 -12.15 7.76
N GLY A 6 -76.22 -12.53 7.15
CA GLY A 6 -76.10 -13.73 6.33
C GLY A 6 -74.97 -14.62 6.84
N ILE A 7 -75.34 -15.64 7.62
CA ILE A 7 -74.52 -16.82 7.91
C ILE A 7 -74.71 -17.79 6.74
N ALA A 8 -73.62 -18.32 6.19
CA ALA A 8 -73.67 -19.52 5.37
C ALA A 8 -72.57 -20.48 5.83
N ALA A 9 -73.00 -21.55 6.51
CA ALA A 9 -72.22 -22.75 6.74
C ALA A 9 -72.23 -23.61 5.47
N GLY A 10 -71.05 -24.08 5.04
CA GLY A 10 -70.87 -25.05 3.97
C GLY A 10 -69.83 -26.08 4.39
N ALA A 11 -70.24 -27.35 4.36
CA ALA A 11 -69.54 -28.49 4.95
C ALA A 11 -68.44 -29.09 4.07
N LEU A 12 -67.42 -29.64 4.76
CA LEU A 12 -66.67 -30.90 4.55
C LEU A 12 -66.49 -31.46 3.12
N LEU A 13 -65.24 -31.67 2.70
CA LEU A 13 -64.55 -32.98 2.73
C LEU A 13 -63.10 -32.85 2.18
N PRO A 14 -62.21 -33.82 2.48
CA PRO A 14 -60.77 -33.62 2.59
C PRO A 14 -60.01 -33.99 1.32
N PHE A 15 -58.98 -33.21 0.98
CA PHE A 15 -57.87 -33.70 0.18
C PHE A 15 -56.62 -33.68 1.04
N ALA A 16 -56.30 -34.87 1.55
CA ALA A 16 -54.97 -35.20 2.01
C ALA A 16 -54.04 -35.21 0.78
N VAL A 17 -53.11 -34.27 0.72
CA VAL A 17 -51.87 -34.44 -0.02
C VAL A 17 -50.76 -34.34 1.01
N LEU A 18 -50.19 -35.51 1.29
CA LEU A 18 -48.96 -35.70 2.05
C LEU A 18 -47.81 -35.08 1.25
N GLU A 19 -47.43 -33.85 1.59
CA GLU A 19 -46.10 -33.33 1.27
C GLU A 19 -45.31 -33.30 2.56
N THR A 20 -44.51 -34.35 2.76
CA THR A 20 -43.47 -34.35 3.78
C THR A 20 -42.41 -33.35 3.33
N PRO A 21 -42.11 -32.29 4.11
CA PRO A 21 -40.92 -31.51 3.84
C PRO A 21 -39.72 -32.43 4.08
N THR A 22 -38.94 -32.59 3.02
CA THR A 22 -37.67 -33.31 2.97
C THR A 22 -36.82 -32.94 4.18
N LEU A 23 -36.39 -33.99 4.89
CA LEU A 23 -35.40 -33.97 5.95
C LEU A 23 -34.18 -33.15 5.51
N ALA A 24 -34.08 -31.92 6.00
CA ALA A 24 -32.92 -31.07 5.83
C ALA A 24 -31.72 -31.75 6.51
N HIS A 25 -30.72 -32.14 5.72
CA HIS A 25 -29.42 -32.50 6.29
C HIS A 25 -28.89 -31.29 7.06
N LYS A 26 -28.70 -31.48 8.37
CA LYS A 26 -27.93 -30.59 9.22
C LYS A 26 -26.47 -30.65 8.76
N GLY A 27 -26.16 -29.89 7.71
CA GLY A 27 -24.81 -29.52 7.38
C GLY A 27 -24.30 -28.64 8.51
N GLU A 28 -23.37 -29.17 9.29
CA GLU A 28 -22.54 -28.37 10.16
C GLU A 28 -21.82 -27.38 9.25
N SER A 29 -22.27 -26.13 9.29
CA SER A 29 -21.60 -25.03 8.63
C SER A 29 -20.23 -24.87 9.28
N HIS A 30 -19.23 -25.51 8.69
CA HIS A 30 -17.84 -25.12 8.90
C HIS A 30 -17.72 -23.65 8.47
N PRO A 31 -17.12 -22.75 9.28
CA PRO A 31 -16.78 -21.44 8.77
C PRO A 31 -15.86 -21.64 7.56
N ALA A 32 -16.28 -21.07 6.43
CA ALA A 32 -15.56 -21.04 5.18
C ALA A 32 -14.18 -20.37 5.40
N GLY A 33 -13.18 -21.19 5.74
CA GLY A 33 -11.79 -20.83 5.58
C GLY A 33 -11.42 -21.05 4.12
N ALA A 34 -11.69 -20.08 3.26
CA ALA A 34 -11.16 -20.07 1.89
C ALA A 34 -11.25 -18.70 1.19
N ASP A 35 -10.96 -17.60 1.90
CA ASP A 35 -10.67 -16.28 1.30
C ASP A 35 -9.48 -15.59 2.00
N ALA A 36 -8.30 -16.22 2.07
CA ALA A 36 -7.07 -15.52 2.48
C ALA A 36 -5.82 -16.22 1.93
N PRO A 37 -5.22 -15.66 0.85
CA PRO A 37 -3.91 -15.04 1.01
C PRO A 37 -3.75 -13.68 0.30
N ALA A 38 -4.72 -13.26 -0.53
CA ALA A 38 -4.64 -12.00 -1.28
C ALA A 38 -5.09 -10.77 -0.46
N SER A 39 -6.00 -10.95 0.50
CA SER A 39 -6.54 -9.89 1.36
C SER A 39 -5.51 -9.35 2.36
N THR A 40 -4.69 -10.23 2.93
CA THR A 40 -3.67 -9.87 3.94
C THR A 40 -2.54 -9.00 3.35
N GLY A 41 -2.06 -9.34 2.14
CA GLY A 41 -0.98 -8.57 1.49
C GLY A 41 -1.43 -7.18 1.05
N ALA A 42 -2.63 -7.06 0.49
CA ALA A 42 -3.21 -5.78 0.10
C ALA A 42 -3.49 -4.89 1.32
N GLN A 43 -4.00 -5.47 2.42
CA GLN A 43 -4.24 -4.76 3.68
C GLN A 43 -2.93 -4.30 4.34
N ALA A 44 -1.89 -5.15 4.35
CA ALA A 44 -0.58 -4.77 4.84
C ALA A 44 -0.01 -3.57 4.06
N LEU A 45 -0.06 -3.62 2.72
CA LEU A 45 0.40 -2.50 1.89
C LEU A 45 -0.42 -1.23 2.11
N ALA A 46 -1.74 -1.34 2.32
CA ALA A 46 -2.58 -0.18 2.64
C ALA A 46 -2.16 0.46 3.98
N GLY A 47 -1.90 -0.35 5.02
CA GLY A 47 -1.42 0.13 6.32
C GLY A 47 -0.05 0.80 6.22
N ILE A 48 0.87 0.18 5.49
CA ILE A 48 2.21 0.73 5.21
C ILE A 48 2.08 2.08 4.49
N ASN A 49 1.21 2.18 3.48
CA ASN A 49 0.97 3.41 2.75
C ASN A 49 0.42 4.52 3.66
N ALA A 50 -0.53 4.19 4.54
CA ALA A 50 -1.09 5.16 5.47
C ALA A 50 -0.06 5.73 6.45
N ALA A 51 0.90 4.91 6.92
CA ALA A 51 2.01 5.37 7.75
C ALA A 51 3.01 6.21 6.93
N TYR A 52 3.33 5.73 5.72
CA TYR A 52 4.20 6.41 4.77
C TYR A 52 3.72 7.84 4.48
N LEU A 53 2.45 8.00 4.08
CA LEU A 53 1.86 9.30 3.74
C LEU A 53 1.94 10.30 4.90
N ARG A 54 1.81 9.82 6.14
CA ARG A 54 1.75 10.66 7.34
C ARG A 54 3.12 11.11 7.83
N GLN A 55 4.11 10.22 7.79
CA GLN A 55 5.38 10.44 8.50
C GLN A 55 6.60 10.49 7.58
N VAL A 56 6.59 9.73 6.48
CA VAL A 56 7.79 9.51 5.66
C VAL A 56 7.75 10.29 4.35
N LYS A 57 6.59 10.39 3.71
CA LYS A 57 6.42 11.12 2.45
C LYS A 57 6.92 12.56 2.50
N PRO A 58 6.70 13.36 3.57
CA PRO A 58 7.26 14.71 3.64
C PRO A 58 8.80 14.73 3.58
N ILE A 59 9.44 13.75 4.22
CA ILE A 59 10.89 13.60 4.22
C ILE A 59 11.36 13.20 2.82
N PHE A 60 10.74 12.18 2.22
CA PHE A 60 11.12 11.72 0.88
C PHE A 60 10.91 12.79 -0.19
N TYR A 61 9.84 13.58 -0.06
CA TYR A 61 9.57 14.70 -0.95
C TYR A 61 10.68 15.77 -0.92
N ALA A 62 11.26 16.01 0.27
CA ALA A 62 12.30 17.00 0.48
C ALA A 62 13.73 16.49 0.19
N LYS A 63 13.96 15.17 0.29
CA LYS A 63 15.33 14.60 0.31
C LYS A 63 15.61 13.62 -0.83
N CYS A 64 14.57 13.01 -1.41
CA CYS A 64 14.70 11.90 -2.36
C CYS A 64 14.07 12.17 -3.72
N PHE A 65 12.94 12.90 -3.75
CA PHE A 65 12.10 13.00 -4.93
C PHE A 65 12.72 13.79 -6.09
N ASP A 66 13.73 14.63 -5.83
CA ASP A 66 14.50 15.34 -6.86
C ASP A 66 15.04 14.38 -7.93
N CYS A 67 15.51 13.20 -7.51
CA CYS A 67 16.06 12.18 -8.41
C CYS A 67 15.13 10.97 -8.57
N HIS A 68 14.45 10.55 -7.50
CA HIS A 68 13.66 9.32 -7.49
C HIS A 68 12.18 9.52 -7.88
N GLY A 69 11.64 10.74 -7.79
CA GLY A 69 10.22 11.04 -8.02
C GLY A 69 9.85 11.30 -9.48
N SER A 70 8.62 11.76 -9.73
CA SER A 70 8.09 12.04 -11.09
C SER A 70 8.74 13.23 -11.81
N GLY A 71 9.73 13.86 -11.19
CA GLY A 71 10.58 14.90 -11.78
C GLY A 71 10.34 16.26 -11.15
N LYS A 72 11.43 16.90 -10.71
CA LYS A 72 11.46 18.34 -10.39
C LYS A 72 12.09 19.12 -11.55
N PRO A 73 11.80 20.42 -11.68
CA PRO A 73 12.52 21.28 -12.61
C PRO A 73 14.02 21.14 -12.41
N LEU A 74 14.76 21.03 -13.51
CA LEU A 74 16.22 21.01 -13.46
C LEU A 74 16.75 22.32 -12.86
N PRO A 75 17.89 22.27 -12.16
CA PRO A 75 18.51 23.47 -11.62
C PRO A 75 18.97 24.39 -12.75
N TRP A 76 19.11 25.69 -12.45
CA TRP A 76 19.49 26.73 -13.44
C TRP A 76 20.79 26.39 -14.19
N TYR A 77 21.75 25.72 -13.55
CA TYR A 77 23.03 25.34 -14.13
C TYR A 77 22.92 24.18 -15.13
N ALA A 78 21.74 23.55 -15.29
CA ALA A 78 21.50 22.60 -16.36
C ALA A 78 21.58 23.24 -17.76
N GLY A 79 21.55 24.58 -17.87
CA GLY A 79 21.84 25.29 -19.11
C GLY A 79 23.31 25.26 -19.55
N ILE A 80 24.23 24.84 -18.69
CA ILE A 80 25.66 24.72 -19.02
C ILE A 80 25.87 23.48 -19.92
N PRO A 81 26.64 23.59 -21.02
CA PRO A 81 26.93 22.45 -21.89
C PRO A 81 27.44 21.22 -21.12
N GLY A 82 26.80 20.07 -21.32
CA GLY A 82 27.14 18.80 -20.65
C GLY A 82 26.45 18.57 -19.30
N ALA A 83 26.06 19.62 -18.57
CA ALA A 83 25.48 19.49 -17.24
C ALA A 83 24.10 18.79 -17.26
N LYS A 84 23.23 19.17 -18.22
CA LYS A 84 21.92 18.55 -18.38
C LYS A 84 22.02 17.04 -18.62
N GLN A 85 22.89 16.61 -19.53
CA GLN A 85 23.04 15.20 -19.89
C GLN A 85 23.52 14.37 -18.69
N LEU A 86 24.44 14.93 -17.90
CA LEU A 86 24.94 14.31 -16.68
C LEU A 86 23.82 14.17 -15.64
N ILE A 87 23.11 15.25 -15.32
CA ILE A 87 22.00 15.22 -14.34
C ILE A 87 20.93 14.22 -14.76
N GLU A 88 20.52 14.23 -16.03
CA GLU A 88 19.52 13.29 -16.53
C GLU A 88 20.02 11.84 -16.48
N SER A 89 21.32 11.61 -16.70
CA SER A 89 21.95 10.29 -16.55
C SER A 89 21.90 9.81 -15.10
N ASP A 90 22.22 10.69 -14.15
CA ASP A 90 22.17 10.39 -12.72
C ASP A 90 20.75 10.10 -12.26
N ILE A 91 19.76 10.89 -12.71
CA ILE A 91 18.33 10.66 -12.44
C ILE A 91 17.88 9.30 -13.00
N ARG A 92 18.25 8.98 -14.25
CA ARG A 92 17.97 7.66 -14.82
C ARG A 92 18.64 6.53 -14.02
N GLY A 93 19.85 6.75 -13.53
CA GLY A 93 20.57 5.82 -12.65
C GLY A 93 19.85 5.58 -11.34
N ALA A 94 19.52 6.66 -10.63
CA ALA A 94 18.79 6.63 -9.37
C ALA A 94 17.49 5.85 -9.47
N LYS A 95 16.70 6.07 -10.54
CA LYS A 95 15.42 5.38 -10.76
C LYS A 95 15.55 3.88 -11.06
N ARG A 96 16.70 3.40 -11.56
CA ARG A 96 16.94 1.95 -11.70
C ARG A 96 17.07 1.25 -10.35
N HIS A 97 17.60 1.95 -9.35
CA HIS A 97 17.75 1.41 -7.99
C HIS A 97 16.47 1.59 -7.18
N LEU A 98 15.76 2.71 -7.35
CA LEU A 98 14.51 2.98 -6.64
C LEU A 98 13.67 4.00 -7.42
N ASP A 99 12.49 3.62 -7.89
CA ASP A 99 11.60 4.52 -8.64
C ASP A 99 10.40 4.93 -7.78
N MET A 100 10.36 6.19 -7.34
CA MET A 100 9.28 6.79 -6.56
C MET A 100 8.30 7.59 -7.44
N SER A 101 8.38 7.48 -8.77
CA SER A 101 7.58 8.31 -9.68
C SER A 101 6.07 8.13 -9.53
N ARG A 102 5.62 6.99 -8.99
CA ARG A 102 4.20 6.68 -8.73
C ARG A 102 3.84 6.66 -7.24
N ASP A 103 4.71 7.24 -6.42
CA ASP A 103 4.58 7.19 -4.96
C ASP A 103 4.61 5.74 -4.42
N PHE A 104 4.25 5.53 -3.15
CA PHE A 104 4.13 4.18 -2.58
C PHE A 104 2.82 3.48 -3.04
N PRO A 105 2.84 2.18 -3.40
CA PRO A 105 4.00 1.28 -3.49
C PRO A 105 4.91 1.67 -4.66
N PHE A 106 6.21 1.82 -4.37
CA PHE A 106 7.19 2.30 -5.35
C PHE A 106 7.28 1.37 -6.56
N GLY A 107 8.01 1.77 -7.60
CA GLY A 107 8.09 1.10 -8.90
C GLY A 107 8.21 -0.43 -8.83
N VAL A 108 7.67 -1.11 -9.84
CA VAL A 108 7.50 -2.59 -9.85
C VAL A 108 8.80 -3.37 -10.07
N GLN A 109 9.94 -2.68 -10.21
CA GLN A 109 11.22 -3.31 -10.54
C GLN A 109 11.78 -4.17 -9.40
N HIS A 110 11.41 -3.84 -8.16
CA HIS A 110 11.86 -4.51 -6.95
C HIS A 110 10.64 -4.79 -6.08
N THR A 111 10.67 -5.88 -5.31
CA THR A 111 9.65 -6.13 -4.28
C THR A 111 9.71 -5.06 -3.18
N PRO A 112 8.60 -4.80 -2.46
CA PRO A 112 8.62 -3.86 -1.33
C PRO A 112 9.72 -4.17 -0.30
N LEU A 113 9.98 -5.46 -0.02
CA LEU A 113 11.05 -5.87 0.89
C LEU A 113 12.45 -5.49 0.38
N GLU A 114 12.73 -5.71 -0.90
CA GLU A 114 14.01 -5.31 -1.51
C GLU A 114 14.19 -3.78 -1.49
N GLN A 115 13.12 -3.03 -1.77
CA GLN A 115 13.14 -1.57 -1.68
C GLN A 115 13.46 -1.10 -0.27
N PHE A 116 12.82 -1.69 0.75
CA PHE A 116 13.13 -1.39 2.16
C PHE A 116 14.56 -1.74 2.54
N ASN A 117 15.10 -2.86 2.03
CA ASN A 117 16.50 -3.23 2.22
C ASN A 117 17.46 -2.22 1.59
N GLY A 118 17.17 -1.78 0.36
CA GLY A 118 17.94 -0.73 -0.30
C GLY A 118 17.93 0.59 0.47
N ILE A 119 16.74 1.05 0.89
CA ILE A 119 16.60 2.30 1.65
C ILE A 119 17.33 2.19 3.01
N ALA A 120 17.13 1.10 3.76
CA ALA A 120 17.81 0.92 5.05
C ALA A 120 19.34 0.88 4.91
N ALA A 121 19.86 0.27 3.84
CA ALA A 121 21.29 0.24 3.56
C ALA A 121 21.85 1.66 3.36
N VAL A 122 21.20 2.48 2.52
CA VAL A 122 21.67 3.85 2.23
C VAL A 122 21.50 4.83 3.41
N LEU A 123 20.56 4.52 4.32
CA LEU A 123 20.43 5.26 5.59
C LEU A 123 21.55 4.91 6.56
N LYS A 124 21.90 3.62 6.65
CA LYS A 124 22.96 3.12 7.53
C LYS A 124 24.34 3.60 7.11
N ASP A 125 24.63 3.60 5.81
CA ASP A 125 25.92 4.03 5.28
C ASP A 125 26.03 5.56 5.11
N GLY A 126 24.92 6.29 5.18
CA GLY A 126 24.89 7.74 4.95
C GLY A 126 25.25 8.16 3.52
N SER A 127 25.11 7.24 2.55
CA SER A 127 25.44 7.45 1.14
C SER A 127 24.42 8.32 0.42
N MET A 128 23.21 8.46 0.97
CA MET A 128 22.12 9.27 0.41
C MET A 128 21.74 10.47 1.31
N PRO A 129 21.59 11.68 0.73
CA PRO A 129 21.98 12.03 -0.63
C PRO A 129 23.50 12.04 -0.84
N PRO A 130 23.98 11.80 -2.08
CA PRO A 130 25.41 11.80 -2.37
C PRO A 130 26.09 13.10 -1.92
N TRP A 131 27.35 13.00 -1.49
CA TRP A 131 28.06 14.13 -0.89
C TRP A 131 28.13 15.36 -1.81
N LEU A 132 28.39 15.17 -3.12
CA LEU A 132 28.40 16.24 -4.12
C LEU A 132 27.06 16.95 -4.21
N TYR A 133 25.98 16.18 -4.18
CA TYR A 133 24.63 16.73 -4.21
C TYR A 133 24.37 17.60 -2.97
N ARG A 134 24.83 17.18 -1.79
CA ARG A 134 24.70 17.96 -0.54
C ARG A 134 25.44 19.29 -0.55
N ILE A 135 26.55 19.38 -1.28
CA ILE A 135 27.29 20.64 -1.44
C ILE A 135 26.50 21.63 -2.31
N ALA A 136 25.94 21.14 -3.42
CA ALA A 136 25.15 21.96 -4.33
C ALA A 136 23.75 22.30 -3.78
N HIS A 137 23.17 21.41 -2.96
CA HIS A 137 21.81 21.52 -2.43
C HIS A 137 21.86 21.56 -0.91
N ARG A 138 22.07 22.76 -0.37
CA ARG A 138 22.06 22.99 1.08
C ARG A 138 20.72 22.53 1.67
N GLY A 139 20.79 21.88 2.83
CA GLY A 139 19.60 21.35 3.50
C GLY A 139 19.08 20.02 2.94
N SER A 140 19.71 19.44 1.92
CA SER A 140 19.34 18.12 1.40
C SER A 140 19.79 16.94 2.29
N ALA A 141 20.74 17.16 3.22
CA ALA A 141 21.17 16.12 4.14
C ALA A 141 20.01 15.64 5.02
N LEU A 142 19.94 14.34 5.27
CA LEU A 142 19.03 13.76 6.26
C LEU A 142 19.53 14.07 7.67
N THR A 143 18.61 14.49 8.53
CA THR A 143 18.85 14.67 9.97
C THR A 143 18.74 13.33 10.70
N PRO A 144 19.33 13.20 11.90
CA PRO A 144 19.18 11.97 12.71
C PRO A 144 17.70 11.62 13.00
N GLN A 145 16.86 12.63 13.21
CA GLN A 145 15.42 12.46 13.42
C GLN A 145 14.73 11.88 12.17
N GLU A 146 15.06 12.41 10.99
CA GLU A 146 14.51 11.93 9.71
C GLU A 146 14.95 10.49 9.43
N VAL A 147 16.24 10.17 9.64
CA VAL A 147 16.77 8.82 9.51
C VAL A 147 16.02 7.85 10.43
N SER A 148 15.85 8.21 11.70
CA SER A 148 15.13 7.39 12.68
C SER A 148 13.67 7.16 12.28
N THR A 149 12.99 8.20 11.77
CA THR A 149 11.60 8.11 11.31
C THR A 149 11.45 7.15 10.14
N ILE A 150 12.35 7.24 9.14
CA ILE A 150 12.31 6.35 7.98
C ILE A 150 12.64 4.92 8.39
N GLN A 151 13.65 4.73 9.24
CA GLN A 151 14.07 3.41 9.72
C GLN A 151 12.95 2.71 10.49
N ALA A 152 12.27 3.42 11.39
CA ALA A 152 11.13 2.88 12.13
C ALA A 152 9.99 2.45 11.20
N TRP A 153 9.67 3.25 10.19
CA TRP A 153 8.67 2.89 9.19
C TRP A 153 9.07 1.65 8.38
N ILE A 154 10.34 1.54 7.98
CA ILE A 154 10.86 0.37 7.27
C ILE A 154 10.72 -0.89 8.12
N ASP A 155 11.13 -0.85 9.38
CA ASP A 155 11.15 -2.03 10.25
C ASP A 155 9.73 -2.52 10.53
N GLU A 156 8.78 -1.61 10.73
CA GLU A 156 7.36 -1.97 10.90
C GLU A 156 6.74 -2.51 9.60
N SER A 157 7.11 -1.94 8.46
CA SER A 157 6.64 -2.39 7.15
C SER A 157 7.14 -3.80 6.84
N ARG A 158 8.39 -4.13 7.17
CA ARG A 158 8.93 -5.49 7.00
C ARG A 158 8.19 -6.52 7.83
N LYS A 159 7.92 -6.24 9.11
CA LYS A 159 7.13 -7.13 9.97
C LYS A 159 5.74 -7.38 9.39
N SER A 160 5.09 -6.32 8.91
CA SER A 160 3.76 -6.40 8.28
C SER A 160 3.75 -7.26 7.01
N LEU A 161 4.87 -7.33 6.26
CA LEU A 161 4.98 -8.14 5.04
C LEU A 161 5.47 -9.57 5.28
N GLN A 162 6.21 -9.83 6.36
CA GLN A 162 6.75 -11.16 6.68
C GLN A 162 5.76 -12.04 7.47
N GLY A 163 4.70 -11.43 8.02
CA GLY A 163 3.72 -12.12 8.88
C GLY A 163 4.29 -12.47 10.26
N PRO A 164 3.45 -12.89 11.21
CA PRO A 164 3.92 -13.34 12.51
C PRO A 164 4.70 -14.65 12.37
N GLY A 165 6.03 -14.57 12.45
CA GLY A 165 6.94 -15.72 12.59
C GLY A 165 7.41 -16.35 11.27
N LYS A 166 8.52 -15.84 10.75
CA LYS A 166 9.54 -16.67 10.11
C LYS A 166 10.85 -16.50 10.86
#